data_AF-A0A352A344-F1
#
_entry.id   AF-A0A352A344-F1
#
_cell.length_a   1.000
_cell.length_b   1.000
_cell.length_c   1.000
_cell.angle_alpha   90.00
_cell.angle_beta   90.00
_cell.angle_gamma   90.00
#
_symmetry.space_group_name_H-M   'P 1'
#
loop_
_entity.id
_entity.type
_entity.pdbx_description
1 polymer ?
#
loop_
_entity_poly.entity_id
_entity_poly.type
_entity_poly.pdbx_seq_one_letter_code
_entity_poly.pdbx_strand_id
1 'polypeptide(L)'
;MNKDGSLFDYAIETRKISFYVGGFFGGYINICFEKGESDCHYEVKPGLAIDEYNFENNRTGKQELSIEEWNKLINKIYNKIFLLSWKKKYNNSDILDGEQWGLEIQLTGKRQLNYYGSNAYPVYWRELINIFRPYAKNAGITLRTNGNKMMI
;
A
#
# COMPACT_ATOMS: atom_id res chain seq x y z
N MET A 1 30.16 -10.78 2.54
CA MET A 1 29.24 -11.11 1.44
C MET A 1 27.84 -11.03 2.02
N ASN A 2 27.14 -9.91 1.79
CA ASN A 2 25.85 -9.63 2.43
C ASN A 2 24.80 -10.56 1.82
N LYS A 3 23.99 -11.21 2.67
CA LYS A 3 22.89 -12.10 2.25
C LYS A 3 21.67 -11.34 1.72
N ASP A 4 21.80 -10.02 1.57
CA ASP A 4 20.72 -9.09 1.30
C ASP A 4 21.03 -8.41 -0.03
N GLY A 5 20.16 -8.58 -1.03
CA GLY A 5 20.30 -7.98 -2.35
C GLY A 5 20.42 -6.45 -2.28
N SER A 6 20.99 -5.85 -3.31
CA SER A 6 21.08 -4.40 -3.42
C SER A 6 19.69 -3.75 -3.53
N LEU A 7 19.58 -2.47 -3.20
CA LEU A 7 18.34 -1.69 -3.39
C LEU A 7 17.81 -1.77 -4.82
N PHE A 8 18.73 -1.81 -5.80
CA PHE A 8 18.41 -2.01 -7.21
C PHE A 8 17.75 -3.36 -7.47
N ASP A 9 18.19 -4.43 -6.81
CA ASP A 9 17.63 -5.76 -6.98
C ASP A 9 16.16 -5.79 -6.50
N TYR A 10 15.88 -5.22 -5.33
CA TYR A 10 14.50 -5.13 -4.83
C TYR A 10 13.58 -4.35 -5.78
N ALA A 11 14.04 -3.21 -6.30
CA ALA A 11 13.28 -2.40 -7.24
C ALA A 11 12.97 -3.15 -8.55
N ILE A 12 13.95 -3.86 -9.11
CA ILE A 12 13.81 -4.62 -10.37
C ILE A 12 12.95 -5.87 -10.17
N GLU A 13 13.10 -6.56 -9.04
CA GLU A 13 12.43 -7.82 -8.76
C GLU A 13 10.97 -7.65 -8.34
N THR A 14 10.55 -6.46 -7.93
CA THR A 14 9.16 -6.21 -7.49
C THR A 14 8.16 -6.53 -8.60
N ARG A 15 7.17 -7.35 -8.27
CA ARG A 15 6.09 -7.78 -9.17
C ARG A 15 4.71 -7.38 -8.65
N LYS A 16 4.53 -7.34 -7.33
CA LYS A 16 3.26 -6.95 -6.70
C LYS A 16 3.49 -6.06 -5.50
N ILE A 17 2.63 -5.05 -5.35
CA ILE A 17 2.55 -4.18 -4.17
C ILE A 17 1.10 -4.17 -3.70
N SER A 18 0.85 -4.60 -2.48
CA SER A 18 -0.48 -4.56 -1.86
C SER A 18 -0.41 -3.71 -0.60
N PHE A 19 -1.10 -2.58 -0.60
CA PHE A 19 -1.27 -1.74 0.56
C PHE A 19 -2.71 -1.84 1.04
N TYR A 20 -2.90 -2.11 2.33
CA TYR A 20 -4.21 -2.08 2.95
C TYR A 20 -4.20 -1.28 4.24
N VAL A 21 -5.29 -0.58 4.49
CA VAL A 21 -5.52 0.19 5.72
C VAL A 21 -7.02 0.23 6.00
N GLY A 22 -7.38 0.11 7.27
CA GLY A 22 -8.77 0.08 7.68
C GLY A 22 -8.92 -0.05 9.19
N GLY A 23 -10.14 0.13 9.66
CA GLY A 23 -10.48 -0.05 11.05
C GLY A 23 -11.79 -0.82 11.19
N PHE A 24 -12.00 -1.39 12.38
CA PHE A 24 -13.12 -2.30 12.67
C PHE A 24 -14.50 -1.74 12.23
N PHE A 25 -14.76 -0.45 12.47
CA PHE A 25 -16.03 0.20 12.13
C PHE A 25 -16.04 0.94 10.78
N GLY A 26 -14.87 1.19 10.19
CA GLY A 26 -14.72 2.04 8.99
C GLY A 26 -14.53 1.27 7.68
N GLY A 27 -14.48 -0.06 7.76
CA GLY A 27 -14.08 -0.92 6.65
C GLY A 27 -12.57 -0.89 6.39
N TYR A 28 -12.13 -1.69 5.41
CA TYR A 28 -10.76 -1.70 4.92
C TYR A 28 -10.71 -1.29 3.45
N ILE A 29 -9.61 -0.68 3.03
CA ILE A 29 -9.30 -0.47 1.61
C ILE A 29 -8.04 -1.26 1.31
N ASN A 30 -8.02 -1.99 0.20
CA ASN A 30 -6.84 -2.62 -0.36
C ASN A 30 -6.56 -2.02 -1.74
N ILE A 31 -5.32 -1.59 -1.97
CA ILE A 31 -4.84 -1.13 -3.27
C ILE A 31 -3.71 -2.05 -3.70
N CYS A 32 -3.91 -2.71 -4.83
CA CYS A 32 -3.06 -3.76 -5.32
C CYS A 32 -2.50 -3.39 -6.69
N PHE A 33 -1.18 -3.35 -6.82
CA PHE A 33 -0.47 -3.11 -8.07
C PHE A 33 0.20 -4.40 -8.52
N GLU A 34 0.12 -4.72 -9.80
CA GLU A 34 0.77 -5.88 -10.40
C GLU A 34 1.50 -5.47 -11.69
N LYS A 35 2.74 -5.94 -11.84
CA LYS A 35 3.55 -5.80 -13.04
C LYS A 35 3.69 -7.16 -13.73
N GLY A 36 3.11 -7.26 -14.92
CA GLY A 36 3.33 -8.35 -15.85
C GLY A 36 4.60 -8.16 -16.67
N GLU A 37 4.75 -8.95 -17.74
CA GLU A 37 5.91 -8.87 -18.63
C GLU A 37 5.87 -7.63 -19.52
N SER A 38 4.68 -7.26 -20.01
CA SER A 38 4.45 -6.16 -20.94
C SER A 38 3.48 -5.10 -20.43
N ASP A 39 2.76 -5.37 -19.35
CA ASP A 39 1.73 -4.50 -18.80
C ASP A 39 1.91 -4.26 -17.28
N CYS A 40 1.31 -3.19 -16.78
CA CYS A 40 1.15 -2.95 -15.36
C CYS A 40 -0.30 -2.53 -15.12
N HIS A 41 -0.86 -2.96 -14.00
CA HIS A 41 -2.20 -2.58 -13.61
C HIS A 41 -2.30 -2.40 -12.11
N TYR A 42 -3.38 -1.75 -11.68
CA TYR A 42 -3.75 -1.71 -10.28
C TYR A 42 -5.25 -1.91 -10.10
N GLU A 43 -5.63 -2.32 -8.91
CA GLU A 43 -7.01 -2.56 -8.51
C GLU A 43 -7.23 -2.00 -7.10
N VAL A 44 -8.39 -1.38 -6.86
CA VAL A 44 -8.78 -0.88 -5.54
C VAL A 44 -10.00 -1.66 -5.06
N LYS A 45 -9.82 -2.39 -3.95
CA LYS A 45 -10.85 -3.24 -3.34
C LYS A 45 -11.27 -2.65 -1.98
N PRO A 46 -12.47 -2.09 -1.87
CA PRO A 46 -13.07 -1.79 -0.57
C PRO A 46 -13.52 -3.08 0.11
N GLY A 47 -13.47 -3.08 1.44
CA GLY A 47 -13.65 -4.25 2.30
C GLY A 47 -15.03 -4.39 2.93
N LEU A 48 -15.85 -3.36 2.84
CA LEU A 48 -17.29 -3.46 3.02
C LEU A 48 -17.92 -3.25 1.65
N ALA A 49 -19.05 -3.91 1.41
CA ALA A 49 -19.92 -3.58 0.30
C ALA A 49 -20.10 -2.06 0.33
N ILE A 50 -19.56 -1.40 -0.68
CA ILE A 50 -19.71 0.04 -0.85
C ILE A 50 -21.20 0.29 -0.69
N ASP A 51 -21.58 1.21 0.22
CA ASP A 51 -22.97 1.68 0.30
C ASP A 51 -23.48 1.84 -1.14
N GLU A 52 -24.56 1.14 -1.46
CA GLU A 52 -25.12 0.95 -2.82
C GLU A 52 -25.37 2.28 -3.57
N TYR A 53 -25.19 3.40 -2.89
CA TYR A 53 -25.44 4.76 -3.34
C TYR A 53 -24.45 5.34 -4.38
N ASN A 54 -23.31 4.69 -4.68
CA ASN A 54 -22.32 5.23 -5.63
C ASN A 54 -21.69 4.17 -6.58
N PHE A 55 -22.37 3.07 -6.87
CA PHE A 55 -21.83 2.00 -7.70
C PHE A 55 -21.46 2.46 -9.12
N GLU A 56 -22.19 3.43 -9.68
CA GLU A 56 -21.98 3.93 -11.05
C GLU A 56 -20.66 4.68 -11.26
N ASN A 57 -20.01 5.16 -10.19
CA ASN A 57 -18.76 5.94 -10.27
C ASN A 57 -17.52 5.20 -9.72
N ASN A 58 -17.70 4.00 -9.16
CA ASN A 58 -16.61 3.26 -8.53
C ASN A 58 -15.86 2.41 -9.55
N ARG A 59 -14.62 2.80 -9.86
CA ARG A 59 -13.72 2.06 -10.76
C ARG A 59 -12.90 1.03 -9.98
N THR A 60 -13.59 0.07 -9.36
CA THR A 60 -12.97 -0.97 -8.52
C THR A 60 -12.37 -2.14 -9.32
N GLY A 61 -12.63 -2.20 -10.63
CA GLY A 61 -11.96 -3.15 -11.53
C GLY A 61 -10.52 -2.76 -11.86
N LYS A 62 -9.81 -3.66 -12.56
CA LYS A 62 -8.43 -3.42 -13.02
C LYS A 62 -8.33 -2.12 -13.83
N GLN A 63 -7.42 -1.26 -13.40
CA GLN A 63 -7.05 -0.02 -14.07
C GLN A 63 -5.64 -0.17 -14.67
N GLU A 64 -5.44 0.31 -15.88
CA GLU A 64 -4.10 0.35 -16.48
C GLU A 64 -3.17 1.27 -15.69
N LEU A 65 -1.90 0.88 -15.63
CA LEU A 65 -0.80 1.67 -15.09
C LEU A 65 0.32 1.68 -16.12
N SER A 66 0.82 2.85 -16.50
CA SER A 66 1.97 2.88 -17.39
C SER A 66 3.23 2.34 -16.72
N ILE A 67 4.18 1.83 -17.51
CA ILE A 67 5.49 1.39 -17.01
C ILE A 67 6.23 2.56 -16.33
N GLU A 68 6.05 3.79 -16.82
CA GLU A 68 6.63 4.98 -16.20
C GLU A 68 6.05 5.25 -14.81
N GLU A 69 4.72 5.14 -14.65
CA GLU A 69 4.07 5.27 -13.34
C GLU A 69 4.46 4.16 -12.38
N TRP A 70 4.58 2.92 -12.86
CA TRP A 70 5.14 1.82 -12.08
C TRP A 70 6.53 2.16 -11.55
N ASN A 71 7.44 2.61 -12.43
CA ASN A 71 8.80 2.96 -12.03
C ASN A 71 8.83 4.13 -11.02
N LYS A 72 7.93 5.13 -11.19
CA LYS A 72 7.75 6.21 -10.22
C LYS A 72 7.25 5.69 -8.87
N LEU A 73 6.33 4.73 -8.85
CA LEU A 73 5.83 4.08 -7.64
C LEU A 73 6.96 3.35 -6.91
N ILE A 74 7.69 2.47 -7.61
CA ILE A 74 8.86 1.74 -7.07
C ILE A 74 9.87 2.71 -6.47
N ASN A 75 10.22 3.78 -7.20
CA ASN A 75 11.18 4.77 -6.73
C ASN A 75 10.69 5.46 -5.43
N LYS A 76 9.40 5.82 -5.34
CA LYS A 76 8.86 6.42 -4.11
C LYS A 76 8.92 5.43 -2.93
N ILE A 77 8.54 4.18 -3.15
CA ILE A 77 8.54 3.13 -2.12
C ILE A 77 9.95 2.85 -1.58
N TYR A 78 10.92 2.63 -2.46
CA TYR A 78 12.25 2.21 -2.03
C TYR A 78 13.17 3.39 -1.67
N ASN A 79 13.13 4.48 -2.44
CA ASN A 79 14.09 5.58 -2.30
C ASN A 79 13.57 6.80 -1.54
N LYS A 80 12.24 7.01 -1.46
CA LYS A 80 11.68 8.20 -0.76
C LYS A 80 11.24 7.89 0.67
N ILE A 81 10.60 6.75 0.89
CA ILE A 81 10.16 6.35 2.24
C ILE A 81 11.09 5.31 2.89
N PHE A 82 12.16 4.92 2.19
CA PHE A 82 13.19 3.99 2.67
C PHE A 82 12.61 2.68 3.23
N LEU A 83 11.71 2.04 2.48
CA LEU A 83 10.94 0.87 2.94
C LEU A 83 11.81 -0.23 3.59
N LEU A 84 13.00 -0.50 3.05
CA LEU A 84 13.88 -1.55 3.57
C LEU A 84 14.42 -1.27 4.98
N SER A 85 14.36 -0.01 5.43
CA SER A 85 14.77 0.39 6.78
C SER A 85 13.65 0.27 7.81
N TRP A 86 12.43 -0.10 7.40
CA TRP A 86 11.29 -0.24 8.31
C TRP A 86 11.37 -1.52 9.15
N LYS A 87 10.84 -1.45 10.38
CA LYS A 87 10.55 -2.65 11.18
C LYS A 87 9.41 -3.42 10.49
N LYS A 88 9.38 -4.74 10.63
CA LYS A 88 8.30 -5.55 10.03
C LYS A 88 6.95 -5.40 10.73
N LYS A 89 6.94 -5.00 12.01
CA LYS A 89 5.76 -4.94 12.87
C LYS A 89 5.72 -3.63 13.68
N TYR A 90 4.57 -2.96 13.68
CA TYR A 90 4.30 -1.74 14.43
C TYR A 90 2.97 -1.86 15.20
N ASN A 91 3.01 -2.21 16.48
CA ASN A 91 1.79 -2.35 17.28
C ASN A 91 1.81 -1.43 18.50
N ASN A 92 0.72 -0.70 18.70
CA ASN A 92 0.40 -0.04 19.96
C ASN A 92 -0.81 -0.74 20.59
N SER A 93 -0.58 -1.50 21.65
CA SER A 93 -1.60 -2.27 22.38
C SER A 93 -2.47 -1.43 23.29
N ASP A 94 -2.09 -0.18 23.56
CA ASP A 94 -2.83 0.70 24.47
C ASP A 94 -4.09 1.29 23.81
N ILE A 95 -4.26 1.05 22.51
CA ILE A 95 -5.44 1.41 21.73
C ILE A 95 -6.17 0.13 21.33
N LEU A 96 -7.34 -0.09 21.93
CA LEU A 96 -8.17 -1.30 21.76
C LEU A 96 -8.79 -1.38 20.36
N ASP A 97 -9.66 -0.43 20.04
CA ASP A 97 -10.32 -0.34 18.74
C ASP A 97 -9.69 0.79 17.92
N GLY A 98 -9.11 0.45 16.78
CA GLY A 98 -8.49 1.45 15.94
C GLY A 98 -8.26 0.99 14.52
N GLU A 99 -7.06 1.26 14.02
CA GLU A 99 -6.68 1.08 12.63
C GLU A 99 -5.58 0.04 12.49
N GLN A 100 -5.80 -0.89 11.58
CA GLN A 100 -4.81 -1.84 11.11
C GLN A 100 -4.36 -1.45 9.70
N TRP A 101 -3.10 -1.79 9.39
CA TRP A 101 -2.55 -1.60 8.06
C TRP A 101 -1.53 -2.68 7.72
N GLY A 102 -1.28 -2.84 6.43
CA GLY A 102 -0.14 -3.59 5.94
C GLY A 102 0.30 -3.17 4.55
N LEU A 103 1.57 -3.43 4.28
CA LEU A 103 2.24 -3.24 3.01
C LEU A 103 3.00 -4.52 2.69
N GLU A 104 2.53 -5.19 1.65
CA GLU A 104 3.08 -6.46 1.16
C GLU A 104 3.73 -6.22 -0.20
N ILE A 105 4.95 -6.70 -0.36
CA ILE A 105 5.69 -6.65 -1.62
C ILE A 105 6.04 -8.06 -2.04
N GLN A 106 5.56 -8.49 -3.21
CA GLN A 106 6.02 -9.73 -3.82
C GLN A 106 7.11 -9.42 -4.84
N LEU A 107 8.24 -10.11 -4.67
CA LEU A 107 9.37 -10.07 -5.58
C LEU A 107 9.28 -11.28 -6.52
N THR A 108 10.17 -11.33 -7.51
CA THR A 108 10.28 -12.48 -8.41
C THR A 108 10.54 -13.77 -7.61
N GLY A 109 9.90 -14.86 -8.02
CA GLY A 109 9.94 -16.14 -7.31
C GLY A 109 9.01 -16.14 -6.08
N LYS A 110 9.48 -16.70 -4.95
CA LYS A 110 8.70 -16.84 -3.71
C LYS A 110 9.08 -15.82 -2.62
N ARG A 111 9.87 -14.79 -2.97
CA ARG A 111 10.37 -13.80 -2.01
C ARG A 111 9.32 -12.72 -1.75
N GLN A 112 9.13 -12.37 -0.48
CA GLN A 112 8.15 -11.37 -0.06
C GLN A 112 8.68 -10.48 1.06
N LEU A 113 8.20 -9.24 1.11
CA LEU A 113 8.42 -8.30 2.22
C LEU A 113 7.06 -7.92 2.80
N ASN A 114 6.86 -8.22 4.08
CA ASN A 114 5.60 -7.94 4.77
C ASN A 114 5.85 -6.96 5.92
N TYR A 115 5.18 -5.82 5.87
CA TYR A 115 5.19 -4.80 6.90
C TYR A 115 3.76 -4.57 7.36
N TYR A 116 3.52 -4.51 8.66
CA TYR A 116 2.17 -4.35 9.17
C TYR A 116 2.16 -3.65 10.52
N GLY A 117 0.98 -3.15 10.88
CA GLY A 117 0.79 -2.54 12.18
C GLY A 117 -0.65 -2.42 12.61
N SER A 118 -0.80 -2.14 13.89
CA SER A 118 -2.05 -1.84 14.57
C SER A 118 -1.83 -0.62 15.45
N ASN A 119 -2.48 0.49 15.12
CA ASN A 119 -2.41 1.76 15.87
C ASN A 119 -1.01 2.39 16.03
N ALA A 120 -0.01 1.87 15.32
CA ALA A 120 1.34 2.41 15.26
C ALA A 120 1.83 2.39 13.83
N TYR A 121 2.63 3.41 13.48
CA TYR A 121 2.97 3.72 12.10
C TYR A 121 4.48 3.95 11.95
N PRO A 122 5.04 3.64 10.77
CA PRO A 122 6.44 3.89 10.47
C PRO A 122 6.69 5.38 10.26
N VAL A 123 7.97 5.76 10.35
CA VAL A 123 8.44 7.04 9.82
C VAL A 123 8.07 7.10 8.34
N TYR A 124 7.60 8.27 7.89
CA TYR A 124 7.06 8.50 6.54
C TYR A 124 5.66 7.92 6.25
N TRP A 125 4.86 7.63 7.28
CA TRP A 125 3.48 7.17 7.10
C TRP A 125 2.66 8.10 6.20
N ARG A 126 2.75 9.42 6.41
CA ARG A 126 1.99 10.40 5.62
C ARG A 126 2.39 10.35 4.15
N GLU A 127 3.67 10.18 3.87
CA GLU A 127 4.23 10.06 2.54
C GLU A 127 3.77 8.75 1.88
N LEU A 128 3.73 7.63 2.62
CA LEU A 128 3.12 6.39 2.14
C LEU A 128 1.67 6.63 1.70
N ILE A 129 0.85 7.26 2.54
CA ILE A 129 -0.55 7.54 2.20
C ILE A 129 -0.64 8.46 0.97
N ASN A 130 0.25 9.45 0.84
CA ASN A 130 0.30 10.32 -0.33
C ASN A 130 0.68 9.57 -1.63
N ILE A 131 1.45 8.47 -1.54
CA ILE A 131 1.76 7.60 -2.67
C ILE A 131 0.49 6.91 -3.18
N PHE A 132 -0.32 6.36 -2.28
CA PHE A 132 -1.49 5.54 -2.65
C PHE A 132 -2.78 6.35 -2.89
N ARG A 133 -2.90 7.55 -2.30
CA ARG A 133 -4.12 8.38 -2.38
C ARG A 133 -4.61 8.68 -3.79
N PRO A 134 -3.76 9.01 -4.78
CA PRO A 134 -4.23 9.28 -6.14
C PRO A 134 -4.97 8.08 -6.77
N TYR A 135 -4.49 6.86 -6.51
CA TYR A 135 -5.08 5.63 -7.04
C TYR A 135 -6.43 5.31 -6.39
N ALA A 136 -6.55 5.51 -5.07
CA ALA A 136 -7.84 5.42 -4.40
C ALA A 136 -8.83 6.45 -4.95
N LYS A 137 -8.40 7.71 -5.10
CA LYS A 137 -9.22 8.81 -5.63
C LYS A 137 -9.71 8.51 -7.06
N ASN A 138 -8.83 7.99 -7.92
CA ASN A 138 -9.17 7.58 -9.28
C ASN A 138 -10.24 6.48 -9.31
N ALA A 139 -10.28 5.63 -8.29
CA ALA A 139 -11.30 4.61 -8.11
C ALA A 139 -12.60 5.12 -7.46
N GLY A 140 -12.72 6.43 -7.17
CA GLY A 140 -13.86 7.01 -6.45
C GLY A 140 -13.80 6.86 -4.93
N ILE A 141 -12.69 6.36 -4.39
CA ILE A 141 -12.54 5.98 -2.98
C ILE A 141 -11.68 6.99 -2.23
N THR A 142 -12.15 7.41 -1.04
CA THR A 142 -11.34 8.25 -0.14
C THR A 142 -10.49 7.37 0.77
N LEU A 143 -9.16 7.46 0.64
CA LEU A 143 -8.22 6.79 1.52
C LEU A 143 -8.16 7.50 2.89
N ARG A 144 -8.87 6.95 3.88
CA ARG A 144 -8.92 7.47 5.26
C ARG A 144 -7.90 6.74 6.13
N THR A 145 -7.22 7.48 7.01
CA THR A 145 -6.35 6.90 8.03
C THR A 145 -6.29 7.75 9.30
N ASN A 146 -6.23 7.10 10.46
CA ASN A 146 -6.03 7.71 11.77
C ASN A 146 -4.57 8.09 12.04
N GLY A 147 -3.60 7.48 11.35
CA GLY A 147 -2.17 7.69 11.63
C GLY A 147 -1.66 9.12 11.41
N ASN A 148 -2.36 9.93 10.60
CA ASN A 148 -2.01 11.34 10.45
C ASN A 148 -2.31 12.19 11.70
N LYS A 149 -3.19 11.74 12.60
CA LYS A 149 -3.55 12.47 13.82
C LYS A 149 -2.60 12.20 15.00
N MET A 150 -1.79 11.13 14.92
CA MET A 150 -0.98 10.64 16.04
C MET A 150 0.52 10.95 15.92
N MET A 151 0.94 11.77 14.93
CA MET A 151 2.34 12.16 14.72
C MET A 151 2.67 13.57 15.28
N ILE A 152 2.05 13.96 16.40
CA ILE A 152 2.33 15.22 17.11
C ILE A 152 3.39 15.01 18.18
#